data_AF-A0A1A7YK69-F1
#
_entry.id   AF-A0A1A7YK69-F1
#
_cell.length_a   1.000
_cell.length_b   1.000
_cell.length_c   1.000
_cell.angle_alpha   90.00
_cell.angle_beta   90.00
_cell.angle_gamma   90.00
#
_symmetry.space_group_name_H-M   'P 1'
#
loop_
_entity.id
_entity.type
_entity.pdbx_description
1 polymer ?
#
loop_
_entity_poly.entity_id
_entity_poly.type
_entity_poly.pdbx_seq_one_letter_code
_entity_poly.pdbx_strand_id
1 'polypeptide(L)'
;QPLIFGLAEELLSVSVERNSTRLQEVLEGLMQETEQFIHALKDELVRSALTAFHSQCNSINGSHGNGLLCENALANQGEDGEYDEEAWDRTWANVAKSLDCIMAMADRLQERERLLQEKSSPDPQESTTDTNSQNTGSSSSSSSWQEQMLPLVVTLRDCVREAVSKAQAAMTFVVLQGALTATVAQGPERIIQRRHAIFSQALSAVVCGFMLKVYGGLEDPEFLQQLHSVGILVQFEGLLSTYGEELGMLEDMEVGVADLNRVTFTITEAKSEQPHDFLPTLRGTWTGFVVEVPLSSESFASLPQELKDGSLIRIESVLFNIGINQQQSLAERFGDSSLQERVNQQSGERLRAYCHSLRDKLPHMAGVQSLSDMLSALDRSLEAKKRKNVEVLWIAEMMCHKVNGIRLTSCKSAKDRTAMSVTLEQCVILREQHTLSQQHFSTALDCMRRDGCRMENVQKNIGSRKFAFSSVQLLTFPKLYRPPDGSYG
;
A
#
# COMPACT_ATOMS: atom_id res chain seq x y z
N GLN A 1 5.28 -19.76 13.58
CA GLN A 1 3.81 -19.81 13.35
C GLN A 1 3.39 -20.87 12.33
N PRO A 2 3.86 -20.89 11.06
CA PRO A 2 3.38 -21.88 10.09
C PRO A 2 3.64 -23.34 10.51
N LEU A 3 4.80 -23.61 11.11
CA LEU A 3 5.17 -24.93 11.65
C LEU A 3 4.20 -25.38 12.77
N ILE A 4 3.97 -24.53 13.77
CA ILE A 4 2.98 -24.77 14.84
C ILE A 4 1.58 -25.01 14.26
N PHE A 5 1.15 -24.21 13.27
CA PHE A 5 -0.17 -24.40 12.65
C PHE A 5 -0.25 -25.72 11.89
N GLY A 6 0.81 -26.11 11.17
CA GLY A 6 0.88 -27.40 10.49
C GLY A 6 0.80 -28.58 11.46
N LEU A 7 1.58 -28.55 12.53
CA LEU A 7 1.59 -29.59 13.57
C LEU A 7 0.25 -29.66 14.33
N ALA A 8 -0.40 -28.52 14.56
CA ALA A 8 -1.71 -28.50 15.21
C ALA A 8 -2.83 -29.09 14.33
N GLU A 9 -2.77 -28.90 13.01
CA GLU A 9 -3.67 -29.58 12.06
C GLU A 9 -3.36 -31.08 11.96
N GLU A 10 -2.08 -31.44 11.92
CA GLU A 10 -1.67 -32.84 11.92
C GLU A 10 -2.13 -33.57 13.19
N LEU A 11 -2.08 -32.91 14.35
CA LEU A 11 -2.59 -33.44 15.62
C LEU A 11 -4.08 -33.78 15.53
N LEU A 12 -4.87 -32.93 14.89
CA LEU A 12 -6.30 -33.20 14.67
C LEU A 12 -6.52 -34.38 13.72
N SER A 13 -5.69 -34.51 12.68
CA SER A 13 -5.74 -35.65 11.75
C SER A 13 -5.41 -36.97 12.46
N VAL A 14 -4.33 -37.00 13.24
CA VAL A 14 -3.90 -38.21 13.97
C VAL A 14 -4.89 -38.59 15.07
N SER A 15 -5.57 -37.60 15.65
CA SER A 15 -6.67 -37.82 16.60
C SER A 15 -7.88 -38.55 15.99
N VAL A 16 -8.05 -38.53 14.66
CA VAL A 16 -9.08 -39.34 13.97
C VAL A 16 -8.62 -40.79 13.86
N GLU A 17 -7.34 -41.00 13.55
CA GLU A 17 -6.74 -42.33 13.33
C GLU A 17 -6.53 -43.13 14.62
N ARG A 18 -6.55 -42.48 15.79
CA ARG A 18 -6.25 -43.08 17.12
C ARG A 18 -4.91 -43.82 17.17
N ASN A 19 -3.93 -43.32 16.43
CA ASN A 19 -2.58 -43.86 16.44
C ASN A 19 -1.78 -43.23 17.58
N SER A 20 -1.68 -43.94 18.71
CA SER A 20 -1.01 -43.43 19.92
C SER A 20 0.47 -43.05 19.69
N THR A 21 1.21 -43.84 18.92
CA THR A 21 2.63 -43.60 18.63
C THR A 21 2.80 -42.32 17.80
N ARG A 22 2.02 -42.19 16.72
CA ARG A 22 2.05 -41.01 15.85
C ARG A 22 1.54 -39.76 16.56
N LEU A 23 0.59 -39.91 17.49
CA LEU A 23 0.10 -38.80 18.31
C LEU A 23 1.23 -38.24 19.17
N GLN A 24 2.00 -39.12 19.80
CA GLN A 24 3.11 -38.72 20.67
C GLN A 24 4.22 -38.01 19.90
N GLU A 25 4.55 -38.48 18.69
CA GLU A 25 5.51 -37.82 17.79
C GLU A 25 5.06 -36.40 17.41
N VAL A 26 3.79 -36.22 17.03
CA VAL A 26 3.25 -34.90 16.67
C VAL A 26 3.16 -33.96 17.88
N LEU A 27 2.83 -34.48 19.06
CA LEU A 27 2.81 -33.72 20.31
C LEU A 27 4.22 -33.24 20.72
N GLU A 28 5.22 -34.11 20.59
CA GLU A 28 6.62 -33.75 20.86
C GLU A 28 7.11 -32.64 19.90
N GLY A 29 6.81 -32.78 18.60
CA GLY A 29 7.09 -31.73 17.61
C GLY A 29 6.36 -30.42 17.92
N LEU A 30 5.06 -30.49 18.27
CA LEU A 30 4.27 -29.30 18.62
C LEU A 30 4.81 -28.61 19.87
N MET A 31 5.23 -29.38 20.87
CA MET A 31 5.86 -28.86 22.09
C MET A 31 7.16 -28.15 21.75
N GLN A 32 8.06 -28.79 21.01
CA GLN A 32 9.36 -28.22 20.64
C GLN A 32 9.22 -26.92 19.83
N GLU A 33 8.36 -26.89 18.82
CA GLU A 33 8.13 -25.70 18.00
C GLU A 33 7.47 -24.57 18.79
N THR A 34 6.58 -24.91 19.72
CA THR A 34 5.92 -23.91 20.59
C THR A 34 6.90 -23.33 21.62
N GLU A 35 7.79 -24.15 22.19
CA GLU A 35 8.85 -23.68 23.09
C GLU A 35 9.83 -22.76 22.37
N GLN A 36 10.29 -23.14 21.17
CA GLN A 36 11.15 -22.29 20.34
C GLN A 36 10.46 -20.96 19.99
N PHE A 37 9.16 -21.01 19.66
CA PHE A 37 8.37 -19.81 19.40
C PHE A 37 8.28 -18.89 20.63
N ILE A 38 8.01 -19.43 21.81
CA ILE A 38 7.98 -18.67 23.06
C ILE A 38 9.37 -18.09 23.37
N HIS A 39 10.45 -18.85 23.12
CA HIS A 39 11.81 -18.37 23.31
C HIS A 39 12.13 -17.19 22.38
N ALA A 40 11.76 -17.29 21.11
CA ALA A 40 11.92 -16.20 20.15
C ALA A 40 11.12 -14.94 20.52
N LEU A 41 9.94 -15.08 21.15
CA LEU A 41 9.16 -13.95 21.65
C LEU A 41 9.75 -13.32 22.93
N LYS A 42 10.49 -14.09 23.71
CA LYS A 42 11.21 -13.62 24.90
C LYS A 42 12.55 -12.98 24.58
N ASP A 43 12.93 -12.92 23.30
CA ASP A 43 14.13 -12.22 22.85
C ASP A 43 14.12 -10.76 23.33
N GLU A 44 15.29 -10.27 23.75
CA GLU A 44 15.45 -8.96 24.34
C GLU A 44 15.04 -7.84 23.37
N LEU A 45 15.22 -8.03 22.05
CA LEU A 45 14.78 -7.08 21.03
C LEU A 45 13.26 -6.98 20.98
N VAL A 46 12.56 -8.12 21.00
CA VAL A 46 11.09 -8.16 20.98
C VAL A 46 10.53 -7.57 22.27
N ARG A 47 11.12 -7.91 23.42
CA ARG A 47 10.75 -7.35 24.73
C ARG A 47 10.94 -5.83 24.74
N SER A 48 12.11 -5.34 24.32
CA SER A 48 12.41 -3.92 24.23
C SER A 48 11.45 -3.18 23.28
N ALA A 49 11.09 -3.81 22.16
CA ALA A 49 10.15 -3.23 21.21
C ALA A 49 8.73 -3.13 21.76
N LEU A 50 8.26 -4.14 22.48
CA LEU A 50 6.97 -4.12 23.16
C LEU A 50 6.91 -3.03 24.24
N THR A 51 7.95 -2.91 25.06
CA THR A 51 8.07 -1.85 26.07
C THR A 51 8.01 -0.46 25.44
N ALA A 52 8.76 -0.23 24.35
CA ALA A 52 8.77 1.03 23.63
C ALA A 52 7.40 1.38 23.05
N PHE A 53 6.74 0.44 22.36
CA PHE A 53 5.43 0.62 21.76
C PHE A 53 4.37 1.02 22.80
N HIS A 54 4.35 0.35 23.95
CA HIS A 54 3.35 0.61 24.98
C HIS A 54 3.56 1.95 25.71
N SER A 55 4.82 2.31 26.00
CA SER A 55 5.14 3.60 26.62
C SER A 55 4.57 4.79 25.83
N GLN A 56 4.60 4.68 24.50
CA GLN A 56 4.05 5.68 23.60
C GLN A 56 2.52 5.64 23.55
N CYS A 57 1.90 4.45 23.48
CA CYS A 57 0.44 4.32 23.51
C CYS A 57 -0.19 4.89 24.79
N ASN A 58 0.44 4.70 25.95
CA ASN A 58 -0.05 5.25 27.21
C ASN A 58 0.10 6.78 27.27
N SER A 59 1.19 7.32 26.71
CA SER A 59 1.36 8.76 26.57
C SER A 59 0.28 9.41 25.69
N ILE A 60 -0.25 8.69 24.70
CA ILE A 60 -1.32 9.16 23.82
C ILE A 60 -2.68 9.10 24.54
N ASN A 61 -2.95 8.05 25.31
CA ASN A 61 -4.22 7.90 26.04
C ASN A 61 -4.36 8.89 27.22
N GLY A 62 -3.26 9.40 27.78
CA GLY A 62 -3.26 10.43 28.83
C GLY A 62 -3.54 11.86 28.32
N SER A 63 -3.56 12.10 27.01
CA SER A 63 -3.90 13.39 26.40
C SER A 63 -5.06 13.22 25.44
N HIS A 64 -6.24 13.74 25.79
CA HIS A 64 -7.41 13.76 24.90
C HIS A 64 -7.03 14.23 23.48
N GLY A 65 -6.97 13.28 22.55
CA GLY A 65 -6.66 13.50 21.13
C GLY A 65 -7.46 12.51 20.28
N ASN A 66 -8.30 13.07 19.40
CA ASN A 66 -9.29 12.37 18.59
C ASN A 66 -8.75 11.17 17.81
N GLY A 67 -9.58 10.13 17.78
CA GLY A 67 -9.44 8.86 17.07
C GLY A 67 -8.82 8.91 15.68
N LEU A 68 -7.74 8.14 15.54
CA LEU A 68 -7.54 7.17 14.47
C LEU A 68 -6.41 6.26 14.93
N LEU A 69 -6.71 4.98 15.19
CA LEU A 69 -5.83 3.83 15.50
C LEU A 69 -6.27 3.12 16.79
N CYS A 70 -6.55 1.82 16.66
CA CYS A 70 -6.93 0.86 17.71
C CYS A 70 -8.36 0.90 18.26
N GLU A 71 -9.37 0.79 17.40
CA GLU A 71 -10.59 0.06 17.77
C GLU A 71 -10.30 -1.45 17.63
N ASN A 72 -9.87 -2.09 18.71
CA ASN A 72 -10.02 -3.54 18.97
C ASN A 72 -9.49 -3.98 20.34
N ALA A 73 -9.01 -3.06 21.18
CA ALA A 73 -8.58 -3.38 22.54
C ALA A 73 -9.42 -2.61 23.57
N LEU A 74 -10.70 -2.98 23.73
CA LEU A 74 -11.48 -2.54 24.88
C LEU A 74 -12.41 -3.66 25.38
N ALA A 75 -11.98 -4.29 26.47
CA ALA A 75 -12.87 -4.62 27.59
C ALA A 75 -12.02 -4.92 28.85
N ASN A 76 -12.21 -4.08 29.88
CA ASN A 76 -11.75 -4.23 31.26
C ASN A 76 -10.26 -4.04 31.55
N GLN A 77 -9.89 -2.84 32.02
CA GLN A 77 -9.18 -2.67 33.29
C GLN A 77 -9.17 -1.19 33.71
N GLY A 78 -9.28 -0.97 35.02
CA GLY A 78 -9.50 0.32 35.65
C GLY A 78 -8.25 1.19 35.73
N GLU A 79 -8.49 2.44 36.13
CA GLU A 79 -7.50 3.49 36.39
C GLU A 79 -6.46 3.04 37.43
N ASP A 80 -5.24 2.73 36.99
CA ASP A 80 -3.99 3.19 37.61
C ASP A 80 -2.80 2.79 36.71
N GLY A 81 -2.01 3.79 36.32
CA GLY A 81 -0.94 3.69 35.34
C GLY A 81 0.37 3.20 35.93
N GLU A 82 0.46 1.90 36.19
CA GLU A 82 1.73 1.20 36.41
C GLU A 82 1.96 0.21 35.26
N TYR A 83 3.20 0.15 34.79
CA TYR A 83 3.67 -0.70 33.71
C TYR A 83 3.24 -2.17 33.91
N ASP A 84 2.25 -2.64 33.15
CA ASP A 84 1.74 -4.01 33.25
C ASP A 84 2.66 -4.98 32.48
N GLU A 85 3.85 -5.22 33.04
CA GLU A 85 4.75 -6.28 32.59
C GLU A 85 4.03 -7.65 32.57
N GLU A 86 2.99 -7.81 33.41
CA GLU A 86 2.17 -9.01 33.48
C GLU A 86 1.25 -9.19 32.24
N ALA A 87 0.83 -8.13 31.54
CA ALA A 87 0.00 -8.26 30.34
C ALA A 87 0.66 -9.01 29.18
N TRP A 88 1.96 -8.78 29.01
CA TRP A 88 2.73 -9.41 27.94
C TRP A 88 3.19 -10.80 28.36
N ASP A 89 3.61 -10.95 29.62
CA ASP A 89 3.82 -12.27 30.22
C ASP A 89 2.57 -13.14 30.08
N ARG A 90 1.37 -12.56 30.23
CA ARG A 90 0.09 -13.24 29.95
C ARG A 90 -0.06 -13.67 28.49
N THR A 91 0.41 -12.91 27.50
CA THR A 91 0.20 -13.21 26.07
C THR A 91 0.93 -14.49 25.62
N TRP A 92 2.22 -14.64 25.92
CA TRP A 92 2.92 -15.90 25.63
C TRP A 92 2.69 -16.98 26.69
N ALA A 93 2.38 -16.61 27.95
CA ALA A 93 1.91 -17.59 28.92
C ALA A 93 0.59 -18.23 28.50
N ASN A 94 -0.28 -17.54 27.77
CA ASN A 94 -1.49 -18.13 27.18
C ASN A 94 -1.14 -19.17 26.11
N VAL A 95 -0.11 -18.93 25.30
CA VAL A 95 0.41 -19.93 24.34
C VAL A 95 0.92 -21.17 25.09
N ALA A 96 1.73 -20.98 26.13
CA ALA A 96 2.24 -22.08 26.97
C ALA A 96 1.10 -22.86 27.64
N LYS A 97 0.16 -22.17 28.30
CA LYS A 97 -1.01 -22.78 28.94
C LYS A 97 -1.89 -23.53 27.94
N SER A 98 -2.06 -23.00 26.73
CA SER A 98 -2.83 -23.68 25.70
C SER A 98 -2.17 -24.97 25.25
N LEU A 99 -0.83 -24.99 25.15
CA LEU A 99 -0.06 -26.21 24.90
C LEU A 99 -0.21 -27.20 26.05
N ASP A 100 -0.06 -26.76 27.31
CA ASP A 100 -0.23 -27.60 28.49
C ASP A 100 -1.62 -28.25 28.54
N CYS A 101 -2.66 -27.51 28.16
CA CYS A 101 -4.02 -28.05 28.04
C CYS A 101 -4.13 -29.15 26.98
N ILE A 102 -3.46 -28.99 25.83
CA ILE A 102 -3.42 -30.01 24.77
C ILE A 102 -2.69 -31.26 25.28
N MET A 103 -1.53 -31.10 25.90
CA MET A 103 -0.74 -32.19 26.48
C MET A 103 -1.56 -32.97 27.53
N ALA A 104 -2.15 -32.26 28.50
CA ALA A 104 -2.97 -32.88 29.53
C ALA A 104 -4.26 -33.53 28.96
N MET A 105 -4.80 -33.01 27.85
CA MET A 105 -5.90 -33.67 27.17
C MET A 105 -5.45 -34.96 26.48
N ALA A 106 -4.27 -34.97 25.87
CA ALA A 106 -3.73 -36.13 25.16
C ALA A 106 -3.45 -37.27 26.15
N ASP A 107 -2.81 -36.97 27.27
CA ASP A 107 -2.54 -37.94 28.34
C ASP A 107 -3.84 -38.57 28.86
N ARG A 108 -4.88 -37.76 29.07
CA ARG A 108 -6.20 -38.25 29.53
C ARG A 108 -6.87 -39.15 28.50
N LEU A 109 -6.74 -38.84 27.21
CA LEU A 109 -7.32 -39.65 26.14
C LEU A 109 -6.58 -40.98 25.99
N GLN A 110 -5.24 -40.97 26.06
CA GLN A 110 -4.40 -42.16 26.03
C GLN A 110 -4.65 -43.07 27.24
N GLU A 111 -4.72 -42.54 28.45
CA GLU A 111 -5.02 -43.32 29.66
C GLU A 111 -6.41 -43.96 29.58
N ARG A 112 -7.40 -43.22 29.08
CA ARG A 112 -8.76 -43.74 28.87
C ARG A 112 -8.79 -44.89 27.86
N GLU A 113 -7.99 -44.82 26.80
CA GLU A 113 -7.89 -45.91 25.82
C GLU A 113 -7.15 -47.13 26.38
N ARG A 114 -6.09 -46.94 27.18
CA ARG A 114 -5.41 -48.04 27.88
C ARG A 114 -6.37 -48.80 28.81
N LEU A 115 -7.17 -48.07 29.60
CA LEU A 115 -8.17 -48.66 30.50
C LEU A 115 -9.31 -49.39 29.76
N LEU A 116 -9.65 -48.96 28.54
CA LEU A 116 -10.63 -49.65 27.68
C LEU A 116 -10.04 -50.94 27.09
N GLN A 117 -8.75 -50.94 26.74
CA GLN A 117 -8.05 -52.13 26.26
C GLN A 117 -7.88 -53.17 27.39
N GLU A 118 -7.53 -52.76 28.61
CA GLU A 118 -7.40 -53.64 29.79
C GLU A 118 -8.74 -54.29 30.21
N LYS A 119 -9.88 -53.62 29.97
CA LYS A 119 -11.22 -54.20 30.25
C LYS A 119 -11.74 -55.17 29.18
N SER A 120 -11.02 -55.32 28.07
CA SER A 120 -11.46 -56.12 26.91
C SER A 120 -10.81 -57.51 26.80
N SER A 121 -9.94 -57.89 27.74
CA SER A 121 -9.35 -59.24 27.83
C SER A 121 -10.22 -60.19 28.69
N PRO A 122 -10.60 -61.41 28.21
CA PRO A 122 -11.52 -62.30 28.91
C PRO A 122 -10.82 -63.29 29.87
N ASP A 123 -11.37 -63.49 31.06
CA ASP A 123 -11.13 -64.64 31.93
C ASP A 123 -12.28 -65.68 31.74
N PRO A 124 -12.01 -66.99 31.61
CA PRO A 124 -13.05 -68.01 31.50
C PRO A 124 -13.29 -68.75 32.83
N GLN A 125 -14.53 -68.75 33.35
CA GLN A 125 -15.31 -69.96 33.74
C GLN A 125 -16.56 -69.67 34.61
N GLU A 126 -17.69 -70.24 34.16
CA GLU A 126 -18.81 -70.90 34.89
C GLU A 126 -19.63 -70.09 35.93
N SER A 127 -20.97 -70.16 36.04
CA SER A 127 -22.04 -70.98 35.46
C SER A 127 -23.42 -70.45 35.92
N THR A 128 -24.47 -70.57 35.08
CA THR A 128 -25.94 -70.67 35.38
C THR A 128 -26.62 -69.50 36.14
N THR A 129 -27.79 -68.92 35.80
CA THR A 129 -29.05 -69.38 35.18
C THR A 129 -29.95 -68.16 34.87
N ASP A 130 -30.63 -68.20 33.72
CA ASP A 130 -31.98 -67.73 33.36
C ASP A 130 -32.57 -66.33 33.75
N THR A 131 -32.97 -65.62 32.68
CA THR A 131 -34.29 -64.99 32.38
C THR A 131 -34.34 -63.46 32.18
N ASN A 132 -34.61 -63.08 30.92
CA ASN A 132 -35.31 -61.89 30.39
C ASN A 132 -35.15 -60.52 31.06
N SER A 133 -34.57 -59.57 30.32
CA SER A 133 -35.33 -58.40 29.84
C SER A 133 -34.61 -57.67 28.71
N GLN A 134 -35.41 -57.16 27.79
CA GLN A 134 -35.04 -56.53 26.53
C GLN A 134 -34.49 -55.11 26.72
N ASN A 135 -33.52 -54.76 25.87
CA ASN A 135 -33.23 -53.45 25.28
C ASN A 135 -33.89 -52.20 25.89
N THR A 136 -33.09 -51.20 26.26
CA THR A 136 -32.84 -50.01 25.42
C THR A 136 -31.84 -49.07 26.10
N GLY A 137 -30.73 -48.81 25.41
CA GLY A 137 -29.67 -47.89 25.86
C GLY A 137 -28.43 -47.96 24.97
N SER A 138 -28.60 -48.18 23.67
CA SER A 138 -27.57 -47.91 22.68
C SER A 138 -27.39 -46.40 22.57
N SER A 139 -26.14 -45.97 22.34
CA SER A 139 -25.66 -44.62 22.02
C SER A 139 -25.30 -43.70 23.20
N SER A 140 -24.01 -43.71 23.58
CA SER A 140 -23.15 -42.51 23.73
C SER A 140 -21.90 -42.84 24.55
N SER A 141 -20.74 -42.92 23.91
CA SER A 141 -19.45 -42.54 24.55
C SER A 141 -18.21 -42.69 23.65
N SER A 142 -18.35 -42.81 22.32
CA SER A 142 -17.22 -42.56 21.42
C SER A 142 -17.14 -41.08 21.08
N SER A 143 -16.91 -40.20 22.06
CA SER A 143 -16.46 -38.85 21.75
C SER A 143 -15.13 -38.99 21.00
N SER A 144 -15.09 -38.58 19.74
CA SER A 144 -13.86 -38.73 18.95
C SER A 144 -12.76 -37.92 19.63
N TRP A 145 -11.53 -38.42 19.66
CA TRP A 145 -10.41 -37.67 20.27
C TRP A 145 -10.30 -36.27 19.64
N GLN A 146 -10.60 -36.18 18.34
CA GLN A 146 -10.65 -34.95 17.58
C GLN A 146 -11.68 -33.93 18.12
N GLU A 147 -12.90 -34.36 18.50
CA GLU A 147 -13.93 -33.45 19.04
C GLU A 147 -13.48 -32.76 20.34
N GLN A 148 -12.67 -33.45 21.14
CA GLN A 148 -12.16 -32.90 22.39
C GLN A 148 -10.86 -32.10 22.19
N MET A 149 -10.06 -32.44 21.17
CA MET A 149 -8.83 -31.73 20.82
C MET A 149 -9.05 -30.45 20.03
N LEU A 150 -10.10 -30.42 19.18
CA LEU A 150 -10.38 -29.30 18.28
C LEU A 150 -10.49 -27.94 19.00
N PRO A 151 -11.24 -27.78 20.10
CA PRO A 151 -11.31 -26.50 20.80
C PRO A 151 -9.94 -26.05 21.34
N LEU A 152 -9.10 -26.99 21.79
CA LEU A 152 -7.78 -26.69 22.34
C LEU A 152 -6.79 -26.28 21.23
N VAL A 153 -6.84 -26.95 20.09
CA VAL A 153 -6.04 -26.60 18.91
C VAL A 153 -6.44 -25.23 18.35
N VAL A 154 -7.74 -24.95 18.26
CA VAL A 154 -8.22 -23.61 17.86
C VAL A 154 -7.72 -22.55 18.85
N THR A 155 -7.85 -22.79 20.15
CA THR A 155 -7.35 -21.89 21.20
C THR A 155 -5.84 -21.63 21.05
N LEU A 156 -5.04 -22.67 20.82
CA LEU A 156 -3.59 -22.52 20.61
C LEU A 156 -3.30 -21.64 19.40
N ARG A 157 -3.99 -21.87 18.28
CA ARG A 157 -3.81 -21.10 17.04
C ARG A 157 -4.17 -19.63 17.24
N ASP A 158 -5.22 -19.34 17.99
CA ASP A 158 -5.63 -17.98 18.31
C ASP A 158 -4.61 -17.29 19.22
N CYS A 159 -4.13 -17.95 20.28
CA CYS A 159 -3.07 -17.43 21.13
C CYS A 159 -1.77 -17.15 20.36
N VAL A 160 -1.36 -18.06 19.47
CA VAL A 160 -0.17 -17.87 18.62
C VAL A 160 -0.36 -16.71 17.64
N ARG A 161 -1.55 -16.57 17.04
CA ARG A 161 -1.87 -15.46 16.13
C ARG A 161 -1.83 -14.11 16.86
N GLU A 162 -2.41 -14.05 18.05
CA GLU A 162 -2.40 -12.85 18.88
C GLU A 162 -0.98 -12.44 19.25
N ALA A 163 -0.15 -13.41 19.69
CA ALA A 163 1.24 -13.17 20.03
C ALA A 163 2.07 -12.67 18.84
N VAL A 164 1.91 -13.28 17.65
CA VAL A 164 2.58 -12.81 16.42
C VAL A 164 2.14 -11.40 16.04
N SER A 165 0.83 -11.13 16.05
CA SER A 165 0.30 -9.81 15.69
C SER A 165 0.86 -8.71 16.59
N LYS A 166 0.90 -8.95 17.90
CA LYS A 166 1.47 -8.02 18.89
C LYS A 166 2.98 -7.81 18.68
N ALA A 167 3.74 -8.89 18.52
CA ALA A 167 5.19 -8.82 18.28
C ALA A 167 5.51 -8.09 16.97
N GLN A 168 4.78 -8.37 15.89
CA GLN A 168 4.93 -7.68 14.61
C GLN A 168 4.61 -6.19 14.72
N ALA A 169 3.52 -5.81 15.40
CA ALA A 169 3.16 -4.41 15.60
C ALA A 169 4.25 -3.66 16.38
N ALA A 170 4.76 -4.24 17.47
CA ALA A 170 5.80 -3.65 18.29
C ALA A 170 7.15 -3.53 17.56
N MET A 171 7.57 -4.59 16.87
CA MET A 171 8.79 -4.55 16.05
C MET A 171 8.66 -3.53 14.92
N THR A 172 7.50 -3.46 14.27
CA THR A 172 7.20 -2.43 13.27
C THR A 172 7.29 -1.03 13.88
N PHE A 173 6.76 -0.82 15.09
CA PHE A 173 6.88 0.45 15.79
C PHE A 173 8.33 0.85 16.05
N VAL A 174 9.19 -0.04 16.55
CA VAL A 174 10.61 0.31 16.78
C VAL A 174 11.33 0.59 15.48
N VAL A 175 11.07 -0.18 14.43
CA VAL A 175 11.62 0.09 13.10
C VAL A 175 11.19 1.48 12.61
N LEU A 176 9.91 1.83 12.80
CA LEU A 176 9.39 3.15 12.47
C LEU A 176 10.00 4.26 13.35
N GLN A 177 10.21 4.02 14.65
CA GLN A 177 10.84 4.96 15.57
C GLN A 177 12.32 5.19 15.21
N GLY A 178 13.05 4.13 14.87
CA GLY A 178 14.40 4.19 14.33
C GLY A 178 14.45 5.00 13.03
N ALA A 179 13.52 4.75 12.10
CA ALA A 179 13.39 5.56 10.88
C ALA A 179 13.05 7.03 11.18
N LEU A 180 12.26 7.29 12.22
CA LEU A 180 11.94 8.64 12.69
C LEU A 180 13.18 9.35 13.25
N THR A 181 14.12 8.68 13.93
CA THR A 181 15.32 9.36 14.50
C THR A 181 16.14 10.13 13.46
N ALA A 182 16.21 9.65 12.21
CA ALA A 182 16.83 10.36 11.09
C ALA A 182 16.10 11.67 10.69
N THR A 183 14.85 11.82 11.16
CA THR A 183 13.96 12.94 10.87
C THR A 183 13.61 13.79 12.10
N VAL A 184 13.84 13.31 13.32
CA VAL A 184 13.50 14.02 14.58
C VAL A 184 14.15 15.41 14.66
N ALA A 185 15.33 15.61 14.06
CA ALA A 185 15.99 16.91 13.99
C ALA A 185 15.40 17.87 12.92
N GLN A 186 14.43 17.42 12.11
CA GLN A 186 13.90 18.16 10.95
C GLN A 186 12.66 19.02 11.25
N GLY A 187 12.23 19.11 12.52
CA GLY A 187 11.17 20.01 12.95
C GLY A 187 10.20 19.40 13.95
N PRO A 188 9.06 20.07 14.21
CA PRO A 188 8.02 19.55 15.10
C PRO A 188 7.47 18.21 14.60
N GLU A 189 7.23 17.26 15.51
CA GLU A 189 6.78 15.89 15.19
C GLU A 189 5.57 15.86 14.26
N ARG A 190 4.56 16.70 14.51
CA ARG A 190 3.34 16.77 13.68
C ARG A 190 3.62 17.17 12.23
N ILE A 191 4.62 18.02 12.00
CA ILE A 191 5.02 18.45 10.65
C ILE A 191 5.75 17.31 9.94
N ILE A 192 6.61 16.59 10.67
CA ILE A 192 7.31 15.40 10.14
C ILE A 192 6.30 14.31 9.75
N GLN A 193 5.33 14.01 10.63
CA GLN A 193 4.27 13.04 10.34
C GLN A 193 3.46 13.43 9.09
N ARG A 194 3.08 14.71 8.99
CA ARG A 194 2.38 15.24 7.80
C ARG A 194 3.23 15.07 6.53
N ARG A 195 4.52 15.43 6.59
CA ARG A 195 5.47 15.26 5.47
C ARG A 195 5.62 13.81 5.04
N HIS A 196 5.74 12.87 5.99
CA HIS A 196 5.81 11.44 5.71
C HIS A 196 4.52 10.92 5.06
N ALA A 197 3.36 11.37 5.51
CA ALA A 197 2.07 11.00 4.92
C ALA A 197 1.95 11.48 3.47
N ILE A 198 2.33 12.73 3.19
CA ILE A 198 2.29 13.29 1.83
C ILE A 198 3.30 12.59 0.93
N PHE A 199 4.52 12.33 1.43
CA PHE A 199 5.54 11.58 0.69
C PHE A 199 5.03 10.17 0.33
N SER A 200 4.42 9.45 1.28
CA SER A 200 3.87 8.12 1.04
C SER A 200 2.78 8.13 -0.03
N GLN A 201 1.89 9.14 -0.02
CA GLN A 201 0.85 9.33 -1.03
C GLN A 201 1.45 9.59 -2.42
N ALA A 202 2.44 10.49 -2.50
CA ALA A 202 3.14 10.80 -3.75
C ALA A 202 3.90 9.58 -4.28
N LEU A 203 4.67 8.90 -3.43
CA LEU A 203 5.44 7.71 -3.77
C LEU A 203 4.53 6.60 -4.30
N SER A 204 3.41 6.33 -3.63
CA SER A 204 2.44 5.31 -4.07
C SER A 204 1.93 5.57 -5.49
N ALA A 205 1.64 6.83 -5.83
CA ALA A 205 1.24 7.21 -7.18
C ALA A 205 2.36 7.02 -8.20
N VAL A 206 3.61 7.39 -7.86
CA VAL A 206 4.77 7.19 -8.73
C VAL A 206 5.07 5.72 -8.95
N VAL A 207 5.02 4.88 -7.92
CA VAL A 207 5.25 3.43 -8.03
C VAL A 207 4.24 2.82 -8.99
N CYS A 208 2.95 3.16 -8.86
CA CYS A 208 1.92 2.70 -9.79
C CYS A 208 2.20 3.15 -11.23
N GLY A 209 2.53 4.44 -11.43
CA GLY A 209 2.87 4.98 -12.75
C GLY A 209 4.13 4.35 -13.36
N PHE A 210 5.15 4.07 -12.54
CA PHE A 210 6.38 3.41 -12.95
C PHE A 210 6.13 1.97 -13.37
N MET A 211 5.36 1.21 -12.59
CA MET A 211 4.96 -0.14 -12.99
C MET A 211 4.26 -0.13 -14.34
N LEU A 212 3.26 0.73 -14.54
CA LEU A 212 2.54 0.82 -15.81
C LEU A 212 3.47 1.16 -16.99
N LYS A 213 4.46 2.04 -16.77
CA LYS A 213 5.47 2.38 -17.78
C LYS A 213 6.43 1.25 -18.09
N VAL A 214 6.91 0.54 -17.06
CA VAL A 214 7.78 -0.63 -17.26
C VAL A 214 7.03 -1.69 -18.04
N TYR A 215 5.86 -2.14 -17.56
CA TYR A 215 5.07 -3.18 -18.23
C TYR A 215 4.67 -2.81 -19.66
N GLY A 216 4.35 -1.53 -19.92
CA GLY A 216 4.03 -1.06 -21.26
C GLY A 216 5.24 -0.81 -22.17
N GLY A 217 6.46 -0.80 -21.62
CA GLY A 217 7.69 -0.42 -22.32
C GLY A 217 8.75 -1.51 -22.41
N LEU A 218 8.47 -2.75 -21.98
CA LEU A 218 9.43 -3.87 -22.02
C LEU A 218 9.93 -4.21 -23.44
N GLU A 219 9.13 -3.90 -24.46
CA GLU A 219 9.49 -4.15 -25.86
C GLU A 219 10.17 -2.95 -26.54
N ASP A 220 10.28 -1.80 -25.84
CA ASP A 220 10.88 -0.58 -26.38
C ASP A 220 12.36 -0.46 -25.94
N PRO A 221 13.33 -0.75 -26.85
CA PRO A 221 14.74 -0.68 -26.50
C PRO A 221 15.22 0.74 -26.18
N GLU A 222 14.64 1.78 -26.79
CA GLU A 222 15.00 3.17 -26.48
C GLU A 222 14.57 3.55 -25.06
N PHE A 223 13.37 3.10 -24.65
CA PHE A 223 12.88 3.29 -23.29
C PHE A 223 13.73 2.54 -22.25
N LEU A 224 14.06 1.26 -22.49
CA LEU A 224 14.93 0.52 -21.56
C LEU A 224 16.34 1.13 -21.46
N GLN A 225 16.84 1.69 -22.57
CA GLN A 225 18.08 2.45 -22.57
C GLN A 225 17.97 3.74 -21.75
N GLN A 226 16.85 4.46 -21.88
CA GLN A 226 16.51 5.64 -21.08
C GLN A 226 16.57 5.38 -19.57
N LEU A 227 15.95 4.28 -19.12
CA LEU A 227 15.82 3.95 -17.70
C LEU A 227 17.19 3.87 -17.00
N HIS A 228 18.14 3.12 -17.56
CA HIS A 228 19.45 2.95 -16.92
C HIS A 228 20.44 4.09 -17.23
N SER A 229 20.33 4.74 -18.39
CA SER A 229 21.27 5.80 -18.79
C SER A 229 20.95 7.16 -18.16
N VAL A 230 19.66 7.52 -18.11
CA VAL A 230 19.20 8.86 -17.71
C VAL A 230 18.35 8.78 -16.44
N GLY A 231 17.37 7.86 -16.43
CA GLY A 231 16.28 7.80 -15.47
C GLY A 231 14.94 8.06 -16.15
N ILE A 232 13.91 8.37 -15.36
CA ILE A 232 12.55 8.62 -15.84
C ILE A 232 12.00 9.94 -15.29
N LEU A 233 11.32 10.71 -16.14
CA LEU A 233 10.61 11.92 -15.73
C LEU A 233 9.27 11.54 -15.09
N VAL A 234 8.92 12.19 -13.98
CA VAL A 234 7.60 12.12 -13.36
C VAL A 234 7.01 13.53 -13.35
N GLN A 235 5.98 13.74 -14.16
CA GLN A 235 5.28 15.01 -14.23
C GLN A 235 3.97 14.93 -13.44
N PHE A 236 3.87 15.78 -12.42
CA PHE A 236 2.67 16.04 -11.66
C PHE A 236 1.98 17.28 -12.21
N GLU A 237 0.74 17.10 -12.63
CA GLU A 237 -0.19 18.17 -12.97
C GLU A 237 -1.13 18.46 -11.79
N GLY A 238 -1.04 19.66 -11.25
CA GLY A 238 -1.91 20.17 -10.19
C GLY A 238 -2.97 21.12 -10.73
N LEU A 239 -4.21 20.96 -10.27
CA LEU A 239 -5.31 21.86 -10.60
C LEU A 239 -5.84 22.62 -9.36
N LEU A 240 -5.01 22.72 -8.31
CA LEU A 240 -5.34 23.36 -7.04
C LEU A 240 -5.36 24.89 -7.19
N SER A 241 -6.32 25.54 -6.56
CA SER A 241 -6.32 27.00 -6.47
C SER A 241 -5.35 27.49 -5.41
N THR A 242 -4.71 28.63 -5.63
CA THR A 242 -3.85 29.31 -4.65
C THR A 242 -4.67 30.12 -3.62
N TYR A 243 -5.81 29.57 -3.18
CA TYR A 243 -6.74 30.26 -2.27
C TYR A 243 -7.38 29.29 -1.29
N GLY A 244 -7.52 29.73 -0.04
CA GLY A 244 -8.12 28.95 1.04
C GLY A 244 -7.37 27.64 1.30
N GLU A 245 -8.10 26.58 1.63
CA GLU A 245 -7.55 25.26 1.97
C GLU A 245 -6.72 24.61 0.85
N GLU A 246 -6.98 24.94 -0.43
CA GLU A 246 -6.22 24.36 -1.55
C GLU A 246 -4.79 24.91 -1.63
N LEU A 247 -4.51 26.07 -1.01
CA LEU A 247 -3.16 26.61 -0.93
C LEU A 247 -2.26 25.72 -0.06
N GLY A 248 -2.73 25.32 1.11
CA GLY A 248 -1.99 24.40 2.00
C GLY A 248 -1.78 23.01 1.37
N MET A 249 -2.73 22.55 0.54
CA MET A 249 -2.55 21.33 -0.26
C MET A 249 -1.43 21.48 -1.31
N LEU A 250 -1.25 22.67 -1.88
CA LEU A 250 -0.17 22.95 -2.84
C LEU A 250 1.19 23.01 -2.13
N GLU A 251 1.27 23.64 -0.96
CA GLU A 251 2.49 23.66 -0.12
C GLU A 251 2.93 22.24 0.26
N ASP A 252 1.98 21.40 0.68
CA ASP A 252 2.23 19.99 0.95
C ASP A 252 2.76 19.26 -0.29
N MET A 253 2.10 19.47 -1.43
CA MET A 253 2.44 18.78 -2.68
C MET A 253 3.84 19.20 -3.18
N GLU A 254 4.23 20.47 -3.04
CA GLU A 254 5.59 20.94 -3.35
C GLU A 254 6.64 20.14 -2.58
N VAL A 255 6.47 20.01 -1.25
CA VAL A 255 7.42 19.28 -0.40
C VAL A 255 7.40 17.79 -0.70
N GLY A 256 6.21 17.18 -0.80
CA GLY A 256 6.07 15.75 -1.07
C GLY A 256 6.66 15.33 -2.40
N VAL A 257 6.46 16.14 -3.46
CA VAL A 257 7.05 15.89 -4.79
C VAL A 257 8.57 16.09 -4.76
N ALA A 258 9.08 17.10 -4.05
CA ALA A 258 10.51 17.33 -3.94
C ALA A 258 11.25 16.18 -3.22
N ASP A 259 10.61 15.56 -2.21
CA ASP A 259 11.22 14.42 -1.49
C ASP A 259 11.32 13.14 -2.31
N LEU A 260 10.60 13.03 -3.43
CA LEU A 260 10.75 11.91 -4.37
C LEU A 260 12.15 11.81 -4.97
N ASN A 261 12.93 12.90 -4.97
CA ASN A 261 14.33 12.88 -5.43
C ASN A 261 15.24 11.94 -4.59
N ARG A 262 14.77 11.46 -3.44
CA ARG A 262 15.45 10.48 -2.58
C ARG A 262 15.15 9.04 -2.99
N VAL A 263 14.25 8.83 -3.94
CA VAL A 263 13.77 7.51 -4.36
C VAL A 263 14.45 7.10 -5.64
N THR A 264 14.90 5.86 -5.67
CA THR A 264 15.37 5.18 -6.88
C THR A 264 14.57 3.90 -7.09
N PHE A 265 14.52 3.43 -8.32
CA PHE A 265 13.87 2.19 -8.70
C PHE A 265 14.91 1.17 -9.15
N THR A 266 14.63 -0.10 -8.95
CA THR A 266 15.36 -1.20 -9.58
C THR A 266 14.38 -2.26 -10.02
N ILE A 267 14.72 -2.96 -11.10
CA ILE A 267 13.90 -4.03 -11.65
C ILE A 267 14.49 -5.35 -11.17
N THR A 268 13.66 -6.25 -10.65
CA THR A 268 14.09 -7.53 -10.10
C THR A 268 13.34 -8.68 -10.75
N GLU A 269 13.88 -9.89 -10.68
CA GLU A 269 13.15 -11.10 -11.04
C GLU A 269 12.19 -11.49 -9.91
N ALA A 270 10.94 -11.83 -10.25
CA ALA A 270 9.96 -12.34 -9.30
C ALA A 270 10.39 -13.71 -8.75
N LYS A 271 10.07 -13.99 -7.48
CA LYS A 271 10.44 -15.27 -6.84
C LYS A 271 9.63 -16.45 -7.39
N SER A 272 8.39 -16.19 -7.80
CA SER A 272 7.48 -17.16 -8.38
C SER A 272 6.41 -16.45 -9.22
N GLU A 273 5.63 -17.22 -9.96
CA GLU A 273 4.50 -16.72 -10.77
C GLU A 273 3.23 -16.42 -9.94
N GLN A 274 3.35 -16.30 -8.62
CA GLN A 274 2.22 -15.96 -7.76
C GLN A 274 1.94 -14.45 -7.77
N PRO A 275 0.67 -14.00 -7.79
CA PRO A 275 0.32 -12.57 -7.89
C PRO A 275 0.96 -11.65 -6.85
N HIS A 276 1.25 -12.16 -5.64
CA HIS A 276 1.87 -11.38 -4.57
C HIS A 276 3.37 -11.12 -4.80
N ASP A 277 4.05 -11.98 -5.55
CA ASP A 277 5.47 -11.83 -5.87
C ASP A 277 5.72 -10.79 -6.97
N PHE A 278 4.65 -10.29 -7.62
CA PHE A 278 4.69 -9.17 -8.57
C PHE A 278 4.46 -7.80 -7.92
N LEU A 279 4.24 -7.76 -6.60
CA LEU A 279 4.04 -6.51 -5.88
C LEU A 279 5.38 -5.80 -5.64
N PRO A 280 5.45 -4.47 -5.86
CA PRO A 280 6.67 -3.72 -5.60
C PRO A 280 6.99 -3.72 -4.11
N THR A 281 8.27 -3.77 -3.77
CA THR A 281 8.73 -3.69 -2.38
C THR A 281 9.61 -2.46 -2.17
N LEU A 282 9.60 -1.92 -0.94
CA LEU A 282 10.36 -0.73 -0.58
C LEU A 282 11.48 -1.13 0.38
N ARG A 283 12.71 -0.72 0.09
CA ARG A 283 13.87 -0.87 0.96
C ARG A 283 14.54 0.49 1.21
N GLY A 284 15.38 0.56 2.24
CA GLY A 284 16.14 1.75 2.60
C GLY A 284 15.49 2.56 3.73
N THR A 285 15.88 3.83 3.84
CA THR A 285 15.49 4.74 4.92
C THR A 285 15.14 6.11 4.35
N TRP A 286 14.75 7.07 5.21
CA TRP A 286 14.41 8.43 4.79
C TRP A 286 15.54 9.19 4.06
N THR A 287 16.78 8.73 4.16
CA THR A 287 17.92 9.32 3.42
C THR A 287 18.01 8.82 1.98
N GLY A 288 17.39 7.69 1.67
CA GLY A 288 17.42 7.08 0.35
C GLY A 288 16.59 5.80 0.31
N PHE A 289 15.56 5.79 -0.54
CA PHE A 289 14.69 4.65 -0.74
C PHE A 289 14.98 3.98 -2.08
N VAL A 290 14.85 2.66 -2.11
CA VAL A 290 14.89 1.84 -3.32
C VAL A 290 13.58 1.10 -3.44
N VAL A 291 12.84 1.32 -4.53
CA VAL A 291 11.67 0.55 -4.89
C VAL A 291 12.10 -0.58 -5.82
N GLU A 292 11.89 -1.82 -5.38
CA GLU A 292 12.12 -3.02 -6.20
C GLU A 292 10.84 -3.36 -6.94
N VAL A 293 10.90 -3.42 -8.27
CA VAL A 293 9.77 -3.76 -9.14
C VAL A 293 10.02 -5.14 -9.75
N PRO A 294 9.33 -6.18 -9.27
CA PRO A 294 9.50 -7.53 -9.79
C PRO A 294 8.81 -7.71 -11.15
N LEU A 295 9.48 -8.46 -12.04
CA LEU A 295 8.96 -8.92 -13.33
C LEU A 295 9.01 -10.45 -13.40
N SER A 296 8.23 -11.05 -14.31
CA SER A 296 8.29 -12.50 -14.56
C SER A 296 9.67 -12.89 -15.09
N SER A 297 10.06 -14.16 -14.92
CA SER A 297 11.35 -14.65 -15.41
C SER A 297 11.54 -14.42 -16.91
N GLU A 298 10.47 -14.56 -17.71
CA GLU A 298 10.49 -14.28 -19.16
C GLU A 298 10.77 -12.80 -19.46
N SER A 299 10.05 -11.90 -18.79
CA SER A 299 10.19 -10.45 -18.98
C SER A 299 11.52 -9.93 -18.45
N PHE A 300 12.04 -10.50 -17.36
CA PHE A 300 13.32 -10.12 -16.79
C PHE A 300 14.49 -10.58 -17.69
N ALA A 301 14.40 -11.76 -18.29
CA ALA A 301 15.44 -12.30 -19.17
C ALA A 301 15.68 -11.44 -20.42
N SER A 302 14.64 -10.76 -20.93
CA SER A 302 14.73 -9.90 -22.11
C SER A 302 15.34 -8.52 -21.84
N LEU A 303 15.53 -8.14 -20.57
CA LEU A 303 16.09 -6.85 -20.21
C LEU A 303 17.59 -6.71 -20.60
N PRO A 304 18.05 -5.47 -20.87
CA PRO A 304 19.47 -5.12 -20.94
C PRO A 304 20.23 -5.56 -19.69
N GLN A 305 21.52 -5.86 -19.86
CA GLN A 305 22.35 -6.41 -18.78
C GLN A 305 22.46 -5.44 -17.60
N GLU A 306 22.53 -4.14 -17.88
CA GLU A 306 22.62 -3.07 -16.88
C GLU A 306 21.43 -3.11 -15.92
N LEU A 307 20.22 -3.34 -16.44
CA LEU A 307 19.01 -3.44 -15.61
C LEU A 307 18.96 -4.75 -14.83
N LYS A 308 19.40 -5.87 -15.44
CA LYS A 308 19.49 -7.17 -14.76
C LYS A 308 20.52 -7.18 -13.63
N ASP A 309 21.60 -6.41 -13.77
CA ASP A 309 22.64 -6.22 -12.76
C ASP A 309 22.18 -5.31 -11.59
N GLY A 310 20.93 -4.83 -11.63
CA GLY A 310 20.32 -4.03 -10.56
C GLY A 310 20.63 -2.54 -10.63
N SER A 311 20.87 -1.99 -11.82
CA SER A 311 21.08 -0.54 -12.00
C SER A 311 19.96 0.28 -11.36
N LEU A 312 20.35 1.28 -10.56
CA LEU A 312 19.40 2.18 -9.93
C LEU A 312 18.89 3.23 -10.92
N ILE A 313 17.59 3.17 -11.18
CA ILE A 313 16.85 4.09 -12.04
C ILE A 313 16.45 5.31 -11.20
N ARG A 314 16.98 6.47 -11.57
CA ARG A 314 16.61 7.74 -10.92
C ARG A 314 15.29 8.26 -11.46
N ILE A 315 14.55 8.95 -10.61
CA ILE A 315 13.37 9.72 -11.02
C ILE A 315 13.68 11.22 -10.96
N GLU A 316 13.21 11.97 -11.95
CA GLU A 316 13.16 13.43 -11.89
C GLU A 316 11.70 13.86 -11.74
N SER A 317 11.34 14.45 -10.60
CA SER A 317 9.97 14.87 -10.32
C SER A 317 9.76 16.37 -10.57
N VAL A 318 8.72 16.69 -11.34
CA VAL A 318 8.32 18.07 -11.64
C VAL A 318 6.84 18.27 -11.37
N LEU A 319 6.49 19.42 -10.79
CA LEU A 319 5.12 19.81 -10.44
C LEU A 319 4.72 21.09 -11.18
N PHE A 320 3.76 20.98 -12.08
CA PHE A 320 3.12 22.14 -12.70
C PHE A 320 1.69 22.28 -12.19
N ASN A 321 1.41 23.36 -11.48
CA ASN A 321 0.08 23.67 -10.96
C ASN A 321 -0.55 24.86 -11.69
N ILE A 322 -1.79 24.73 -12.14
CA ILE A 322 -2.62 25.86 -12.58
C ILE A 322 -4.03 25.66 -12.04
N GLY A 323 -4.45 26.49 -11.08
CA GLY A 323 -5.83 26.51 -10.62
C GLY A 323 -6.81 26.86 -11.75
N ILE A 324 -7.85 26.06 -11.95
CA ILE A 324 -8.85 26.30 -13.02
C ILE A 324 -10.20 26.81 -12.52
N ASN A 325 -10.48 26.70 -11.22
CA ASN A 325 -11.80 26.98 -10.63
C ASN A 325 -12.06 28.47 -10.32
N GLN A 326 -13.24 28.77 -9.78
CA GLN A 326 -13.60 30.13 -9.36
C GLN A 326 -12.70 30.67 -8.25
N GLN A 327 -12.26 29.83 -7.31
CA GLN A 327 -11.35 30.24 -6.23
C GLN A 327 -10.02 30.73 -6.79
N GLN A 328 -9.50 30.12 -7.87
CA GLN A 328 -8.34 30.66 -8.57
C GLN A 328 -8.61 32.06 -9.14
N SER A 329 -9.80 32.30 -9.71
CA SER A 329 -10.15 33.65 -10.18
C SER A 329 -10.23 34.69 -9.05
N LEU A 330 -10.53 34.27 -7.81
CA LEU A 330 -10.43 35.12 -6.64
C LEU A 330 -8.97 35.34 -6.24
N ALA A 331 -8.15 34.28 -6.25
CA ALA A 331 -6.72 34.35 -5.97
C ALA A 331 -6.00 35.32 -6.91
N GLU A 332 -6.22 35.23 -8.22
CA GLU A 332 -5.60 36.13 -9.20
C GLU A 332 -6.06 37.59 -9.10
N ARG A 333 -7.21 37.86 -8.47
CA ARG A 333 -7.76 39.20 -8.31
C ARG A 333 -7.41 39.84 -6.97
N PHE A 334 -7.38 39.04 -5.91
CA PHE A 334 -7.34 39.53 -4.52
C PHE A 334 -6.38 38.75 -3.63
N GLY A 335 -5.82 37.64 -4.10
CA GLY A 335 -4.89 36.78 -3.37
C GLY A 335 -3.48 36.81 -3.94
N ASP A 336 -2.72 35.77 -3.63
CA ASP A 336 -1.34 35.59 -4.07
C ASP A 336 -1.20 34.33 -4.94
N SER A 337 -0.54 34.46 -6.10
CA SER A 337 -0.18 33.36 -7.00
C SER A 337 1.31 33.03 -6.97
N SER A 338 2.10 33.70 -6.13
CA SER A 338 3.57 33.59 -6.10
C SER A 338 4.07 32.17 -5.82
N LEU A 339 3.36 31.40 -4.98
CA LEU A 339 3.69 30.00 -4.71
C LEU A 339 3.60 29.15 -6.00
N GLN A 340 2.48 29.26 -6.71
CA GLN A 340 2.28 28.55 -7.98
C GLN A 340 3.33 28.96 -9.02
N GLU A 341 3.62 30.25 -9.13
CA GLU A 341 4.65 30.77 -10.05
C GLU A 341 6.03 30.22 -9.71
N ARG A 342 6.45 30.24 -8.44
CA ARG A 342 7.72 29.63 -8.01
C ARG A 342 7.79 28.14 -8.31
N VAL A 343 6.76 27.39 -7.93
CA VAL A 343 6.71 25.93 -8.12
C VAL A 343 6.82 25.58 -9.60
N ASN A 344 6.08 26.29 -10.46
CA ASN A 344 6.13 26.07 -11.91
C ASN A 344 7.48 26.46 -12.51
N GLN A 345 8.09 27.55 -12.04
CA GLN A 345 9.41 28.00 -12.50
C GLN A 345 10.51 26.98 -12.15
N GLN A 346 10.54 26.52 -10.90
CA GLN A 346 11.49 25.50 -10.44
C GLN A 346 11.31 24.16 -11.19
N SER A 347 10.06 23.76 -11.42
CA SER A 347 9.74 22.58 -12.23
C SER A 347 10.18 22.73 -13.69
N GLY A 348 10.08 23.93 -14.27
CA GLY A 348 10.60 24.24 -15.60
C GLY A 348 12.13 24.07 -15.68
N GLU A 349 12.86 24.53 -14.67
CA GLU A 349 14.32 24.37 -14.59
C GLU A 349 14.74 22.91 -14.47
N ARG A 350 14.06 22.13 -13.62
CA ARG A 350 14.29 20.68 -13.47
C ARG A 350 13.98 19.92 -14.75
N LEU A 351 12.85 20.21 -15.38
CA LEU A 351 12.49 19.62 -16.67
C LEU A 351 13.54 19.93 -17.75
N ARG A 352 14.06 21.16 -17.79
CA ARG A 352 15.14 21.55 -18.70
C ARG A 352 16.41 20.72 -18.44
N ALA A 353 16.81 20.57 -17.17
CA ALA A 353 17.97 19.77 -16.81
C ALA A 353 17.81 18.30 -17.22
N TYR A 354 16.63 17.70 -17.00
CA TYR A 354 16.33 16.35 -17.47
C TYR A 354 16.41 16.22 -18.99
N CYS A 355 15.75 17.12 -19.74
CA CYS A 355 15.78 17.12 -21.19
C CYS A 355 17.20 17.31 -21.76
N HIS A 356 18.05 18.10 -21.09
CA HIS A 356 19.46 18.22 -21.45
C HIS A 356 20.21 16.90 -21.23
N SER A 357 20.07 16.27 -20.05
CA SER A 357 20.69 14.95 -19.80
C SER A 357 20.21 13.89 -20.80
N LEU A 358 18.94 13.94 -21.19
CA LEU A 358 18.39 13.03 -22.19
C LEU A 358 19.04 13.25 -23.56
N ARG A 359 19.15 14.51 -24.00
CA ARG A 359 19.79 14.87 -25.28
C ARG A 359 21.27 14.52 -25.32
N ASP A 360 21.98 14.72 -24.21
CA ASP A 360 23.42 14.48 -24.15
C ASP A 360 23.73 12.98 -24.14
N LYS A 361 22.93 12.17 -23.44
CA LYS A 361 23.15 10.71 -23.32
C LYS A 361 22.48 9.89 -24.42
N LEU A 362 21.34 10.34 -24.93
CA LEU A 362 20.51 9.64 -25.92
C LEU A 362 20.10 10.58 -27.08
N PRO A 363 21.06 11.13 -27.86
CA PRO A 363 20.78 12.12 -28.89
C PRO A 363 19.94 11.61 -30.07
N HIS A 364 19.92 10.29 -30.27
CA HIS A 364 19.22 9.62 -31.37
C HIS A 364 17.80 9.17 -31.02
N MET A 365 17.40 9.23 -29.75
CA MET A 365 16.06 8.84 -29.32
C MET A 365 14.99 9.67 -30.05
N ALA A 366 13.92 9.00 -30.45
CA ALA A 366 12.84 9.63 -31.18
C ALA A 366 12.29 10.86 -30.43
N GLY A 367 12.27 12.00 -31.11
CA GLY A 367 11.63 13.20 -30.59
C GLY A 367 12.47 14.09 -29.68
N VAL A 368 13.71 13.72 -29.36
CA VAL A 368 14.65 14.56 -28.59
C VAL A 368 14.96 15.89 -29.28
N GLN A 369 15.00 15.93 -30.62
CA GLN A 369 15.37 17.16 -31.34
C GLN A 369 14.38 18.31 -31.13
N SER A 370 13.08 18.02 -30.97
CA SER A 370 12.07 19.07 -30.78
C SER A 370 11.92 19.53 -29.32
N LEU A 371 12.67 18.95 -28.37
CA LEU A 371 12.59 19.31 -26.96
C LEU A 371 13.02 20.76 -26.72
N SER A 372 13.99 21.27 -27.49
CA SER A 372 14.48 22.65 -27.35
C SER A 372 13.40 23.69 -27.64
N ASP A 373 12.61 23.46 -28.70
CA ASP A 373 11.53 24.36 -29.09
C ASP A 373 10.39 24.35 -28.07
N MET A 374 10.07 23.16 -27.53
CA MET A 374 9.05 23.01 -26.49
C MET A 374 9.49 23.60 -25.15
N LEU A 375 10.75 23.45 -24.76
CA LEU A 375 11.33 24.13 -23.59
C LEU A 375 11.21 25.65 -23.74
N SER A 376 11.57 26.18 -24.91
CA SER A 376 11.44 27.60 -25.20
C SER A 376 9.98 28.07 -25.19
N ALA A 377 9.04 27.22 -25.63
CA ALA A 377 7.61 27.50 -25.55
C ALA A 377 7.09 27.49 -24.10
N LEU A 378 7.57 26.55 -23.28
CA LEU A 378 7.26 26.47 -21.87
C LEU A 378 7.74 27.72 -21.14
N ASP A 379 8.99 28.15 -21.37
CA ASP A 379 9.58 29.34 -20.78
C ASP A 379 8.76 30.59 -21.10
N ARG A 380 8.42 30.79 -22.38
CA ARG A 380 7.53 31.89 -22.79
C ARG A 380 6.16 31.82 -22.11
N SER A 381 5.63 30.63 -21.88
CA SER A 381 4.33 30.44 -21.23
C SER A 381 4.38 30.70 -19.73
N LEU A 382 5.49 30.32 -19.07
CA LEU A 382 5.73 30.61 -17.65
C LEU A 382 5.90 32.11 -17.40
N GLU A 383 6.60 32.80 -18.30
CA GLU A 383 6.80 34.25 -18.22
C GLU A 383 5.54 35.05 -18.62
N ALA A 384 4.64 34.43 -19.38
CA ALA A 384 3.39 35.07 -19.77
C ALA A 384 2.49 35.29 -18.54
N LYS A 385 2.22 36.56 -18.21
CA LYS A 385 1.28 36.97 -17.16
C LYS A 385 -0.19 36.77 -17.58
N LYS A 386 -0.53 35.57 -18.01
CA LYS A 386 -1.86 35.16 -18.48
C LYS A 386 -2.63 34.50 -17.34
N ARG A 387 -3.88 34.91 -17.15
CA ARG A 387 -4.78 34.30 -16.17
C ARG A 387 -5.03 32.84 -16.51
N LYS A 388 -4.97 31.96 -15.50
CA LYS A 388 -5.17 30.51 -15.61
C LYS A 388 -4.45 29.96 -16.83
N ASN A 389 -3.14 30.17 -16.92
CA ASN A 389 -2.38 29.81 -18.11
C ASN A 389 -2.20 28.29 -18.24
N VAL A 390 -3.27 27.61 -18.66
CA VAL A 390 -3.30 26.15 -18.85
C VAL A 390 -2.39 25.66 -19.98
N GLU A 391 -1.85 26.57 -20.81
CA GLU A 391 -0.84 26.20 -21.82
C GLU A 391 0.45 25.68 -21.16
N VAL A 392 0.78 26.13 -19.94
CA VAL A 392 1.88 25.56 -19.16
C VAL A 392 1.67 24.06 -18.94
N LEU A 393 0.44 23.66 -18.57
CA LEU A 393 0.10 22.26 -18.34
C LEU A 393 0.18 21.46 -19.64
N TRP A 394 -0.39 21.97 -20.73
CA TRP A 394 -0.39 21.29 -22.03
C TRP A 394 1.02 21.10 -22.60
N ILE A 395 1.89 22.10 -22.48
CA ILE A 395 3.28 21.97 -22.96
C ILE A 395 4.04 20.95 -22.09
N ALA A 396 3.90 21.01 -20.77
CA ALA A 396 4.53 20.05 -19.87
C ALA A 396 4.03 18.61 -20.08
N GLU A 397 2.73 18.44 -20.34
CA GLU A 397 2.09 17.18 -20.72
C GLU A 397 2.70 16.60 -22.00
N MET A 398 2.69 17.37 -23.09
CA MET A 398 3.24 16.97 -24.38
C MET A 398 4.71 16.57 -24.26
N MET A 399 5.50 17.36 -23.52
CA MET A 399 6.90 17.04 -23.26
C MET A 399 7.06 15.73 -22.50
N CYS A 400 6.26 15.50 -21.45
CA CYS A 400 6.30 14.28 -20.65
C CYS A 400 6.01 13.03 -21.49
N HIS A 401 4.98 13.07 -22.34
CA HIS A 401 4.68 11.98 -23.28
C HIS A 401 5.84 11.73 -24.25
N LYS A 402 6.43 12.79 -24.78
CA LYS A 402 7.51 12.70 -25.78
C LYS A 402 8.82 12.13 -25.22
N VAL A 403 9.00 12.15 -23.91
CA VAL A 403 10.19 11.59 -23.22
C VAL A 403 9.87 10.32 -22.42
N ASN A 404 8.78 9.63 -22.77
CA ASN A 404 8.32 8.40 -22.11
C ASN A 404 8.11 8.55 -20.58
N GLY A 405 7.82 9.77 -20.10
CA GLY A 405 7.65 10.07 -18.69
C GLY A 405 6.31 9.62 -18.12
N ILE A 406 6.24 9.56 -16.79
CA ILE A 406 5.05 9.24 -16.00
C ILE A 406 4.19 10.50 -15.84
N ARG A 407 2.91 10.43 -16.20
CA ARG A 407 1.92 11.50 -16.07
C ARG A 407 0.99 11.24 -14.89
N LEU A 408 0.92 12.18 -13.95
CA LEU A 408 0.01 12.14 -12.81
C LEU A 408 -0.81 13.43 -12.74
N THR A 409 -2.13 13.32 -12.73
CA THR A 409 -3.04 14.48 -12.65
C THR A 409 -3.79 14.49 -11.32
N SER A 410 -3.73 15.60 -10.59
CA SER A 410 -4.39 15.77 -9.30
C SER A 410 -5.19 17.08 -9.19
N CYS A 411 -6.20 17.03 -8.33
CA CYS A 411 -6.92 18.18 -7.81
C CYS A 411 -7.39 17.84 -6.39
N LYS A 412 -8.09 18.75 -5.72
CA LYS A 412 -8.54 18.57 -4.32
C LYS A 412 -9.20 17.22 -4.03
N SER A 413 -10.02 16.71 -4.95
CA SER A 413 -10.80 15.47 -4.74
C SER A 413 -10.55 14.40 -5.80
N ALA A 414 -9.66 14.64 -6.77
CA ALA A 414 -9.38 13.76 -7.91
C ALA A 414 -10.61 13.30 -8.73
N LYS A 415 -11.75 13.99 -8.63
CA LYS A 415 -13.00 13.67 -9.35
C LYS A 415 -13.19 14.58 -10.56
N ASP A 416 -13.75 15.77 -10.33
CA ASP A 416 -14.35 16.61 -11.36
C ASP A 416 -13.30 17.35 -12.21
N ARG A 417 -12.45 18.17 -11.58
CA ARG A 417 -11.37 18.90 -12.29
C ARG A 417 -10.37 17.95 -12.95
N THR A 418 -10.02 16.88 -12.25
CA THR A 418 -9.17 15.81 -12.78
C THR A 418 -9.82 15.13 -13.99
N ALA A 419 -11.13 14.86 -13.96
CA ALA A 419 -11.81 14.30 -15.12
C ALA A 419 -11.75 15.26 -16.33
N MET A 420 -11.88 16.56 -16.10
CA MET A 420 -11.75 17.54 -17.18
C MET A 420 -10.37 17.48 -17.83
N SER A 421 -9.29 17.43 -17.03
CA SER A 421 -7.95 17.37 -17.61
C SER A 421 -7.63 16.02 -18.26
N VAL A 422 -7.90 14.90 -17.58
CA VAL A 422 -7.61 13.54 -18.08
C VAL A 422 -8.33 13.27 -19.40
N THR A 423 -9.61 13.65 -19.52
CA THR A 423 -10.35 13.45 -20.79
C THR A 423 -9.84 14.36 -21.91
N LEU A 424 -9.33 15.55 -21.58
CA LEU A 424 -8.72 16.46 -22.54
C LEU A 424 -7.40 15.88 -23.07
N GLU A 425 -6.52 15.43 -22.17
CA GLU A 425 -5.27 14.73 -22.49
C GLU A 425 -5.53 13.51 -23.37
N GLN A 426 -6.50 12.67 -23.00
CA GLN A 426 -6.89 11.50 -23.81
C GLN A 426 -7.32 11.89 -25.23
N CYS A 427 -8.09 12.96 -25.41
CA CYS A 427 -8.50 13.43 -26.73
C CYS A 427 -7.31 14.02 -27.52
N VAL A 428 -6.37 14.68 -26.86
CA VAL A 428 -5.13 15.18 -27.48
C VAL A 428 -4.30 14.02 -27.99
N ILE A 429 -4.09 12.98 -27.17
CA ILE A 429 -3.39 11.75 -27.57
C ILE A 429 -4.09 11.09 -28.76
N LEU A 430 -5.42 10.94 -28.72
CA LEU A 430 -6.18 10.38 -29.85
C LEU A 430 -6.00 11.17 -31.14
N ARG A 431 -5.90 12.51 -31.07
CA ARG A 431 -5.67 13.36 -32.23
C ARG A 431 -4.25 13.21 -32.76
N GLU A 432 -3.27 13.21 -31.88
CA GLU A 432 -1.85 13.25 -32.25
C GLU A 432 -1.31 11.88 -32.66
N GLN A 433 -1.81 10.81 -32.06
CA GLN A 433 -1.27 9.45 -32.23
C GLN A 433 -2.26 8.49 -32.91
N HIS A 434 -3.55 8.80 -32.92
CA HIS A 434 -4.60 7.90 -33.43
C HIS A 434 -5.53 8.55 -34.46
N THR A 435 -5.09 9.62 -35.11
CA THR A 435 -5.76 10.25 -36.27
C THR A 435 -7.19 10.77 -36.00
N LEU A 436 -7.55 11.06 -34.74
CA LEU A 436 -8.82 11.71 -34.45
C LEU A 436 -8.89 13.07 -35.17
N SER A 437 -9.88 13.23 -36.04
CA SER A 437 -10.09 14.48 -36.78
C SER A 437 -10.33 15.66 -35.84
N GLN A 438 -9.75 16.82 -36.18
CA GLN A 438 -9.99 18.08 -35.47
C GLN A 438 -11.49 18.45 -35.43
N GLN A 439 -12.28 18.03 -36.42
CA GLN A 439 -13.74 18.25 -36.45
C GLN A 439 -14.48 17.42 -35.38
N HIS A 440 -13.95 16.24 -35.02
CA HIS A 440 -14.55 15.34 -34.05
C HIS A 440 -13.98 15.49 -32.64
N PHE A 441 -12.94 16.32 -32.45
CA PHE A 441 -12.27 16.51 -31.17
C PHE A 441 -13.25 16.86 -30.03
N SER A 442 -14.09 17.89 -30.23
CA SER A 442 -15.06 18.33 -29.22
C SER A 442 -16.11 17.27 -28.94
N THR A 443 -16.62 16.58 -29.97
CA THR A 443 -17.60 15.51 -29.81
C THR A 443 -17.04 14.33 -29.02
N ALA A 444 -15.79 13.93 -29.30
CA ALA A 444 -15.11 12.88 -28.55
C ALA A 444 -14.92 13.27 -27.08
N LEU A 445 -14.47 14.51 -26.82
CA LEU A 445 -14.27 15.04 -25.48
C LEU A 445 -15.59 15.06 -24.67
N ASP A 446 -16.67 15.53 -25.29
CA ASP A 446 -17.99 15.56 -24.66
C ASP A 446 -18.51 14.15 -24.38
N CYS A 447 -18.33 13.20 -25.30
CA CYS A 447 -18.67 11.79 -25.06
C CYS A 447 -17.89 11.20 -23.88
N MET A 448 -16.57 11.42 -23.81
CA MET A 448 -15.74 10.91 -22.71
C MET A 448 -16.19 11.48 -21.35
N ARG A 449 -16.62 12.74 -21.32
CA ARG A 449 -17.07 13.41 -20.09
C ARG A 449 -18.48 13.02 -19.68
N ARG A 450 -19.39 12.80 -20.62
CA ARG A 450 -20.78 12.47 -20.33
C ARG A 450 -20.98 10.97 -20.07
N ASP A 451 -20.33 10.14 -20.87
CA ASP A 451 -20.61 8.71 -20.98
C ASP A 451 -19.37 7.83 -20.69
N GLY A 452 -18.19 8.43 -20.51
CA GLY A 452 -16.92 7.71 -20.33
C GLY A 452 -16.60 7.30 -18.89
N CYS A 453 -15.47 6.59 -18.73
CA CYS A 453 -15.08 5.94 -17.48
C CYS A 453 -14.94 6.89 -16.29
N ARG A 454 -14.60 8.17 -16.53
CA ARG A 454 -14.47 9.16 -15.45
C ARG A 454 -15.79 9.42 -14.72
N MET A 455 -16.94 9.12 -15.34
CA MET A 455 -18.23 9.16 -14.67
C MET A 455 -18.42 8.05 -13.63
N GLU A 456 -17.75 6.91 -13.80
CA GLU A 456 -17.75 5.85 -12.78
C GLU A 456 -17.03 6.31 -11.51
N ASN A 457 -15.94 7.08 -11.65
CA ASN A 457 -15.26 7.68 -10.50
C ASN A 457 -16.20 8.63 -9.75
N VAL A 458 -16.96 9.45 -10.46
CA VAL A 458 -17.94 10.36 -9.85
C VAL A 458 -19.04 9.56 -9.14
N GLN A 459 -19.64 8.59 -9.81
CA GLN A 459 -20.67 7.71 -9.25
C GLN A 459 -20.21 7.00 -7.97
N LYS A 460 -19.02 6.40 -7.98
CA LYS A 460 -18.46 5.70 -6.81
C LYS A 460 -18.22 6.64 -5.62
N ASN A 461 -17.95 7.92 -5.89
CA ASN A 461 -17.57 8.87 -4.85
C ASN A 461 -18.74 9.68 -4.28
N ILE A 462 -19.79 9.96 -5.06
CA ILE A 462 -20.91 10.82 -4.63
C ILE A 462 -22.28 10.20 -4.92
N GLY A 463 -22.34 8.98 -5.45
CA GLY A 463 -23.60 8.28 -5.73
C GLY A 463 -24.39 8.80 -6.94
N SER A 464 -23.83 9.74 -7.70
CA SER A 464 -24.48 10.36 -8.86
C SER A 464 -23.56 10.40 -10.07
N ARG A 465 -24.13 10.20 -11.27
CA ARG A 465 -23.44 10.38 -12.56
C ARG A 465 -23.54 11.84 -13.03
N LYS A 466 -23.16 12.78 -12.17
CA LYS A 466 -23.03 14.21 -12.54
C LYS A 466 -21.84 14.85 -11.85
N PHE A 467 -21.05 15.61 -12.59
CA PHE A 467 -19.98 16.40 -11.99
C PHE A 467 -20.54 17.46 -11.04
N ALA A 468 -19.89 17.66 -9.90
CA ALA A 468 -20.30 18.59 -8.86
C ALA A 468 -19.90 20.04 -9.17
N PHE A 469 -20.37 20.55 -10.31
CA PHE A 469 -20.18 21.95 -10.72
C PHE A 469 -21.53 22.65 -10.87
N SER A 470 -21.58 23.94 -10.54
CA SER A 470 -22.70 24.81 -10.94
C SER A 470 -22.39 25.55 -12.24
N SER A 471 -23.43 25.89 -13.00
CA SER A 471 -23.29 26.68 -14.25
C SER A 471 -22.54 27.99 -14.03
N VAL A 472 -22.76 28.65 -12.88
CA VAL A 472 -22.07 29.90 -12.51
C VAL A 472 -20.58 29.66 -12.27
N GLN A 473 -20.21 28.57 -11.60
CA GLN A 473 -18.79 28.23 -11.38
C GLN A 473 -18.07 28.01 -12.72
N LEU A 474 -18.70 27.31 -13.66
CA LEU A 474 -18.12 26.98 -14.97
C LEU A 474 -17.86 28.21 -15.86
N LEU A 475 -18.53 29.34 -15.63
CA LEU A 475 -18.23 30.59 -16.33
C LEU A 475 -16.77 31.03 -16.13
N THR A 476 -16.18 30.66 -15.00
CA THR A 476 -14.79 31.00 -14.66
C THR A 476 -13.76 30.00 -15.19
N PHE A 477 -14.18 28.83 -15.65
CA PHE A 477 -13.27 27.78 -16.12
C PHE A 477 -12.74 28.08 -17.53
N PRO A 478 -11.50 27.69 -17.86
CA PRO A 478 -11.03 27.65 -19.25
C PRO A 478 -11.98 26.81 -20.12
N LYS A 479 -12.22 27.22 -21.37
CA LYS A 479 -13.27 26.63 -22.23
C LYS A 479 -13.14 25.10 -22.38
N LEU A 480 -11.93 24.60 -22.64
CA LEU A 480 -11.68 23.17 -22.83
C LEU A 480 -11.80 22.35 -21.53
N TYR A 481 -11.87 22.99 -20.36
CA TYR A 481 -12.02 22.34 -19.06
C TYR A 481 -13.47 22.37 -18.54
N ARG A 482 -14.44 22.68 -19.40
CA ARG A 482 -15.87 22.68 -19.02
C ARG A 482 -16.52 21.35 -19.42
N PRO A 483 -17.32 20.72 -18.55
CA PRO A 483 -18.12 19.56 -18.91
C PRO A 483 -19.26 19.96 -19.88
N PRO A 484 -19.76 19.04 -20.72
CA PRO A 484 -20.92 19.30 -21.56
C PRO A 484 -22.21 19.45 -20.75
N ASP A 485 -23.18 20.17 -21.29
CA ASP A 485 -24.50 20.35 -20.67
C ASP A 485 -25.16 18.99 -20.36
N GLY A 486 -25.85 18.92 -19.22
CA GLY A 486 -26.50 17.71 -18.73
C GLY A 486 -25.59 16.72 -17.99
N SER A 487 -24.26 16.90 -18.04
CA SER A 487 -23.30 16.04 -17.31
C SER A 487 -22.86 16.58 -15.94
N TYR A 488 -23.39 17.73 -15.52
CA TYR A 488 -23.07 18.39 -14.25
C TYR A 488 -24.34 18.94 -13.59
N GLY A 489 -24.25 19.24 -12.29
CA GLY A 489 -25.32 19.92 -11.53
C GLY A 489 -25.70 19.24 -10.23
#